data_AF-A0A7S2MCT6-F1
#
_entry.id   AF-A0A7S2MCT6-F1
#
_cell.length_a   1.000
_cell.length_b   1.000
_cell.length_c   1.000
_cell.angle_alpha   90.00
_cell.angle_beta   90.00
_cell.angle_gamma   90.00
#
_symmetry.space_group_name_H-M   'P 1'
#
loop_
_entity.id
_entity.type
_entity.pdbx_description
1 polymer ?
#
loop_
_entity_poly.entity_id
_entity_poly.type
_entity_poly.pdbx_seq_one_letter_code
_entity_poly.pdbx_strand_id
1 'polypeptide(L)'
;SEVEDPGWGLLPRAVHATLVRNAEQARHGVHSILLLSAVEFYAFMASPTKDQTRGQPAPPCPFAFDVGFESDPRCGQAFDLGDVAGKQMCTMKGHTVLGNTYTRCDSPAILKAFIERVYGNRKVVATRMNEGSSRSHCAIMLTLLTLDASSRRFRQTQFSIVDMAGGDRPAKA
;
A
#
# COMPACT_ATOMS: atom_id res chain seq x y z
N SER A 1 -11.47 -23.96 -9.30
CA SER A 1 -11.32 -23.65 -7.86
C SER A 1 -9.91 -24.03 -7.47
N GLU A 2 -9.07 -23.04 -7.17
CA GLU A 2 -7.76 -23.33 -6.57
C GLU A 2 -7.98 -23.81 -5.13
N VAL A 3 -7.43 -24.98 -4.82
CA VAL A 3 -7.50 -25.60 -3.50
C VAL A 3 -6.62 -24.79 -2.56
N GLU A 4 -7.08 -24.58 -1.32
CA GLU A 4 -6.30 -23.90 -0.28
C GLU A 4 -4.96 -24.63 -0.08
N ASP A 5 -3.85 -23.91 -0.16
CA ASP A 5 -2.50 -24.46 0.05
C ASP A 5 -2.06 -24.20 1.50
N PRO A 6 -1.67 -25.24 2.25
CA PRO A 6 -1.22 -25.10 3.63
C PRO A 6 0.01 -24.18 3.79
N GLY A 7 0.81 -24.00 2.73
CA GLY A 7 1.95 -23.08 2.69
C GLY A 7 1.59 -21.61 2.50
N TRP A 8 0.32 -21.26 2.30
CA TRP A 8 -0.08 -19.87 2.15
C TRP A 8 0.09 -19.06 3.44
N GLY A 9 0.71 -17.89 3.31
CA GLY A 9 0.68 -16.84 4.32
C GLY A 9 -0.69 -16.17 4.45
N LEU A 10 -0.80 -15.17 5.32
CA LEU A 10 -2.06 -14.51 5.65
C LEU A 10 -2.76 -13.90 4.43
N LEU A 11 -2.01 -13.22 3.55
CA LEU A 11 -2.58 -12.46 2.44
C LEU A 11 -3.24 -13.36 1.36
N PRO A 12 -2.58 -14.42 0.85
CA PRO A 12 -3.24 -15.36 -0.06
C PRO A 12 -4.49 -16.03 0.54
N ARG A 13 -4.47 -16.39 1.83
CA ARG A 13 -5.64 -16.94 2.52
C ARG A 13 -6.80 -15.95 2.60
N ALA A 14 -6.51 -14.69 2.96
CA ALA A 14 -7.52 -13.64 3.03
C ALA A 14 -8.16 -13.38 1.66
N VAL A 15 -7.36 -13.36 0.58
CA VAL A 15 -7.87 -13.19 -0.78
C VAL A 15 -8.71 -14.38 -1.22
N HIS A 16 -8.24 -15.61 -0.99
CA HIS A 16 -8.99 -16.82 -1.32
C HIS A 16 -10.34 -16.87 -0.61
N ALA A 17 -10.35 -16.68 0.72
CA ALA A 17 -11.58 -16.63 1.51
C ALA A 17 -12.55 -15.54 1.00
N THR A 18 -12.02 -14.37 0.63
CA THR A 18 -12.81 -13.27 0.04
C THR A 18 -13.44 -13.68 -1.29
N LEU A 19 -12.68 -14.33 -2.18
CA LEU A 19 -13.16 -14.76 -3.49
C LEU A 19 -14.23 -15.86 -3.37
N VAL A 20 -14.02 -16.83 -2.48
CA VAL A 20 -15.03 -17.86 -2.16
C VAL A 20 -16.31 -17.20 -1.66
N ARG A 21 -16.19 -16.26 -0.71
CA ARG A 21 -17.35 -15.56 -0.16
C ARG A 21 -18.08 -14.72 -1.20
N ASN A 22 -17.35 -14.03 -2.08
CA ASN A 22 -17.93 -13.26 -3.17
C ASN A 22 -18.73 -14.15 -4.14
N ALA A 23 -18.23 -15.34 -4.45
CA ALA A 23 -18.92 -16.30 -5.31
C ALA A 23 -20.21 -16.84 -4.67
N GLU A 24 -20.21 -17.08 -3.36
CA GLU A 24 -21.41 -17.44 -2.61
C GLU A 24 -22.44 -16.30 -2.62
N GLN A 25 -21.99 -15.09 -2.32
CA GLN A 25 -22.84 -13.88 -2.24
C GLN A 25 -23.47 -13.52 -3.59
N ALA A 26 -22.77 -13.77 -4.71
CA ALA A 26 -23.31 -13.57 -6.05
C ALA A 26 -24.58 -14.39 -6.30
N ARG A 27 -24.72 -15.57 -5.68
CA ARG A 27 -25.94 -16.40 -5.77
C ARG A 27 -27.15 -15.75 -5.09
N HIS A 28 -26.91 -14.80 -4.19
CA HIS A 28 -27.92 -14.04 -3.47
C HIS A 28 -28.11 -12.62 -4.02
N GLY A 29 -27.59 -12.32 -5.23
CA GLY A 29 -27.72 -11.00 -5.86
C GLY A 29 -26.78 -9.93 -5.30
N VAL A 30 -25.75 -10.33 -4.56
CA VAL A 30 -24.71 -9.43 -4.06
C VAL A 30 -23.46 -9.58 -4.93
N HIS A 31 -23.14 -8.55 -5.70
CA HIS A 31 -22.01 -8.55 -6.62
C HIS A 31 -20.81 -7.85 -5.98
N SER A 32 -19.64 -8.46 -6.04
CA SER A 32 -18.42 -7.91 -5.45
C SER A 32 -17.25 -7.94 -6.42
N ILE A 33 -16.40 -6.93 -6.36
CA ILE A 33 -15.13 -6.84 -7.09
C ILE A 33 -14.01 -6.61 -6.08
N LEU A 34 -12.97 -7.42 -6.14
CA LEU A 34 -11.76 -7.26 -5.34
C LEU A 34 -10.67 -6.57 -6.18
N LEU A 35 -10.14 -5.47 -5.69
CA LEU A 35 -9.07 -4.70 -6.31
C LEU A 35 -7.82 -4.74 -5.43
N LEU A 36 -6.65 -4.83 -6.07
CA LEU A 36 -5.34 -4.78 -5.45
C LEU A 36 -4.66 -3.46 -5.84
N SER A 37 -4.03 -2.81 -4.88
CA SER A 37 -3.10 -1.71 -5.14
C SER A 37 -1.94 -1.79 -4.15
N ALA A 38 -0.79 -1.23 -4.50
CA ALA A 38 0.38 -1.28 -3.65
C ALA A 38 1.15 0.03 -3.76
N VAL A 39 1.53 0.58 -2.61
CA VAL A 39 2.19 1.87 -2.52
C VAL A 39 3.42 1.75 -1.63
N GLU A 40 4.51 2.35 -2.08
CA GLU A 40 5.72 2.53 -1.29
C GLU A 40 5.78 3.96 -0.76
N PHE A 41 6.11 4.10 0.53
CA PHE A 41 6.32 5.39 1.18
C PHE A 41 7.78 5.53 1.58
N TYR A 42 8.39 6.63 1.17
CA TYR A 42 9.73 7.02 1.63
C TYR A 42 9.61 8.05 2.73
N ALA A 43 10.04 7.67 3.92
CA ALA A 43 10.34 8.62 4.97
C ALA A 43 11.62 9.37 4.58
N PHE A 44 11.48 10.57 4.01
CA PHE A 44 12.57 11.52 4.17
C PHE A 44 12.56 11.90 5.65
N MET A 45 13.39 11.22 6.44
CA MET A 45 13.92 11.90 7.61
C MET A 45 14.67 13.10 7.04
N ALA A 46 14.01 14.25 7.01
CA ALA A 46 14.69 15.51 6.90
C ALA A 46 15.69 15.50 8.05
N SER A 47 16.96 15.17 7.77
CA SER A 47 18.04 15.65 8.59
C SER A 47 17.77 17.14 8.76
N PRO A 48 17.77 17.69 9.98
CA PRO A 48 17.58 19.12 10.14
C PRO A 48 18.70 19.75 9.33
N THR A 49 18.38 20.28 8.15
CA THR A 49 19.22 21.25 7.49
C THR A 49 19.37 22.31 8.56
N LYS A 50 20.58 22.43 9.11
CA LYS A 50 20.96 23.55 9.97
C LYS A 50 20.76 24.78 9.11
N ASP A 51 19.55 25.35 9.12
CA ASP A 51 19.37 26.73 8.73
C ASP A 51 20.06 27.53 9.83
N GLN A 52 21.31 27.89 9.53
CA GLN A 52 22.25 28.52 10.42
C GLN A 52 21.91 30.01 10.64
N THR A 53 20.68 30.45 10.33
CA THR A 53 20.31 31.88 10.37
C THR A 53 19.18 32.25 11.33
N ARG A 54 18.41 31.30 11.89
CA ARG A 54 17.41 31.60 12.93
C ARG A 54 17.33 30.45 13.92
N GLY A 55 17.85 30.65 15.13
CA GLY A 55 17.94 29.66 16.22
C GLY A 55 16.59 29.17 16.79
N GLN A 56 15.73 28.59 15.96
CA GLN A 56 14.59 27.80 16.40
C GLN A 56 14.67 26.38 15.82
N PRO A 57 14.54 25.33 16.65
CA PRO A 57 14.45 23.97 16.14
C PRO A 57 13.14 23.84 15.32
N ALA A 58 13.25 23.34 14.10
CA ALA A 58 12.07 22.98 13.32
C ALA A 58 11.24 21.95 14.10
N PRO A 59 9.90 22.05 14.12
CA PRO A 59 9.07 21.05 14.78
C PRO A 59 9.33 19.68 14.12
N PRO A 60 9.43 18.59 14.92
CA PRO A 60 9.55 17.26 14.36
C PRO A 60 8.33 17.00 13.47
N CYS A 61 8.55 16.55 12.23
CA CYS A 61 7.46 16.06 11.39
C CYS A 61 6.74 14.97 12.19
N PRO A 62 5.49 15.17 12.63
CA PRO A 62 4.78 14.09 13.28
C PRO A 62 4.57 13.02 12.22
N PHE A 63 5.10 11.81 12.46
CA PHE A 63 4.58 10.60 11.85
C PHE A 63 3.17 10.39 12.39
N ALA A 64 2.25 11.22 11.94
CA ALA A 64 0.86 11.12 12.21
C ALA A 64 0.25 10.44 10.98
N PHE A 65 -0.17 9.19 11.16
CA PHE A 65 -1.21 8.57 10.34
C PHE A 65 -2.58 9.26 10.57
N ASP A 66 -2.56 10.50 11.08
CA ASP A 66 -3.70 11.26 11.55
C ASP A 66 -4.11 12.25 10.45
N VAL A 67 -5.20 11.87 9.81
CA VAL A 67 -6.21 12.70 9.12
C VAL A 67 -6.03 14.21 9.25
N GLY A 68 -5.46 14.81 8.20
CA GLY A 68 -5.63 16.23 7.91
C GLY A 68 -4.35 17.03 8.00
N PHE A 69 -3.55 17.03 6.93
CA PHE A 69 -2.62 18.12 6.68
C PHE A 69 -2.48 18.32 5.17
N GLU A 70 -2.64 19.57 4.73
CA GLU A 70 -2.33 20.00 3.38
C GLU A 70 -0.91 19.61 3.02
N SER A 71 -0.71 19.33 1.74
CA SER A 71 0.53 18.88 1.11
C SER A 71 1.76 19.68 1.56
N ASP A 72 2.39 19.26 2.65
CA ASP A 72 3.73 19.70 3.01
C ASP A 72 4.70 19.01 2.02
N PRO A 73 5.49 19.76 1.23
CA PRO A 73 6.50 19.17 0.34
C PRO A 73 7.62 18.43 1.08
N ARG A 74 7.65 18.48 2.42
CA ARG A 74 8.52 17.67 3.30
C ARG A 74 7.90 16.33 3.69
N CYS A 75 6.60 16.11 3.44
CA CYS A 75 5.96 14.82 3.64
C CYS A 75 6.40 13.84 2.55
N GLY A 76 6.65 12.59 2.94
CA GLY A 76 7.29 11.56 2.11
C GLY A 76 6.70 11.39 0.71
N GLN A 77 7.56 10.96 -0.22
CA GLN A 77 7.11 10.60 -1.57
C GLN A 77 6.43 9.23 -1.55
N ALA A 78 5.25 9.16 -2.17
CA ALA A 78 4.50 7.94 -2.39
C ALA A 78 4.71 7.45 -3.82
N PHE A 79 4.86 6.15 -4.00
CA PHE A 79 5.06 5.55 -5.32
C PHE A 79 4.15 4.36 -5.53
N ASP A 80 3.56 4.26 -6.72
CA ASP A 80 2.80 3.10 -7.17
C ASP A 80 3.75 1.94 -7.47
N LEU A 81 3.54 0.80 -6.81
CA LEU A 81 4.25 -0.44 -7.08
C LEU A 81 3.44 -1.41 -7.94
N GLY A 82 2.15 -1.15 -8.16
CA GLY A 82 1.24 -2.02 -8.89
C GLY A 82 1.32 -1.89 -10.42
N ASP A 83 1.85 -0.77 -10.91
CA ASP A 83 1.93 -0.47 -12.34
C ASP A 83 2.90 -1.39 -13.10
N VAL A 84 2.49 -1.74 -14.32
CA VAL A 84 3.24 -2.55 -15.28
C VAL A 84 4.37 -1.78 -15.94
N ALA A 85 4.27 -0.44 -16.04
CA ALA A 85 5.35 0.39 -16.58
C ALA A 85 6.49 0.63 -15.56
N GLY A 86 6.34 0.12 -14.34
CA GLY A 86 7.30 0.25 -13.25
C GLY A 86 6.83 1.24 -12.19
N LYS A 87 7.76 1.71 -11.37
CA LYS A 87 7.46 2.57 -10.22
C LYS A 87 7.07 3.99 -10.68
N GLN A 88 5.82 4.39 -10.46
CA GLN A 88 5.34 5.74 -10.75
C GLN A 88 5.15 6.56 -9.48
N MET A 89 5.30 7.88 -9.56
CA MET A 89 5.03 8.77 -8.42
C MET A 89 3.52 8.94 -8.25
N CYS A 90 3.04 8.76 -7.02
CA CYS A 90 1.66 9.06 -6.63
C CYS A 90 1.59 10.39 -5.88
N THR A 91 0.46 11.06 -6.00
CA THR A 91 0.17 12.26 -5.22
C THR A 91 -0.71 11.91 -4.03
N MET A 92 -0.36 12.45 -2.86
CA MET A 92 -1.18 12.31 -1.66
C MET A 92 -2.12 13.49 -1.52
N LYS A 93 -3.44 13.23 -1.42
CA LYS A 93 -4.45 14.25 -1.10
C LYS A 93 -5.20 13.83 0.15
N GLY A 94 -4.83 14.39 1.29
CA GLY A 94 -5.33 13.96 2.59
C GLY A 94 -4.97 12.48 2.85
N HIS A 95 -5.96 11.65 3.15
CA HIS A 95 -5.78 10.20 3.36
C HIS A 95 -5.81 9.37 2.06
N THR A 96 -5.95 9.99 0.89
CA THR A 96 -6.14 9.27 -0.39
C THR A 96 -4.89 9.32 -1.24
N VAL A 97 -4.46 8.14 -1.72
CA VAL A 97 -3.46 8.01 -2.78
C VAL A 97 -4.11 8.24 -4.13
N LEU A 98 -3.68 9.28 -4.83
CA LEU A 98 -4.09 9.59 -6.19
C LEU A 98 -3.01 9.12 -7.16
N GLY A 99 -3.44 8.50 -8.25
CA GLY A 99 -2.55 7.95 -9.27
C GLY A 99 -2.03 6.55 -8.95
N ASN A 100 -2.66 5.81 -8.03
CA ASN A 100 -2.35 4.41 -7.82
C ASN A 100 -3.10 3.51 -8.83
N THR A 101 -2.40 2.50 -9.32
CA THR A 101 -2.99 1.50 -10.20
C THR A 101 -3.78 0.48 -9.38
N TYR A 102 -4.98 0.18 -9.86
CA TYR A 102 -5.80 -0.90 -9.34
C TYR A 102 -5.78 -2.10 -10.27
N THR A 103 -5.39 -3.25 -9.76
CA THR A 103 -5.47 -4.53 -10.46
C THR A 103 -6.66 -5.31 -9.93
N ARG A 104 -7.59 -5.72 -10.80
CA ARG A 104 -8.68 -6.61 -10.42
C ARG A 104 -8.14 -7.99 -10.06
N CYS A 105 -8.54 -8.52 -8.92
CA CYS A 105 -8.16 -9.85 -8.45
C CYS A 105 -9.35 -10.81 -8.57
N ASP A 106 -9.27 -11.71 -9.53
CA ASP A 106 -10.28 -12.77 -9.73
C ASP A 106 -9.77 -14.15 -9.26
N SER A 107 -8.49 -14.29 -8.95
CA SER A 107 -7.88 -15.54 -8.46
C SER A 107 -6.65 -15.29 -7.59
N PRO A 108 -6.31 -16.23 -6.67
CA PRO A 108 -5.03 -16.21 -5.94
C PRO A 108 -3.79 -16.17 -6.86
N ALA A 109 -3.84 -16.76 -8.06
CA ALA A 109 -2.77 -16.63 -9.04
C ALA A 109 -2.47 -15.17 -9.46
N ILE A 110 -3.52 -14.35 -9.63
CA ILE A 110 -3.35 -12.90 -9.92
C ILE A 110 -2.68 -12.19 -8.75
N LEU A 111 -3.05 -12.54 -7.52
CA LEU A 111 -2.37 -12.01 -6.33
C LEU A 111 -0.88 -12.38 -6.33
N LYS A 112 -0.52 -13.63 -6.65
CA LYS A 112 0.90 -14.03 -6.73
C LYS A 112 1.67 -13.19 -7.73
N ALA A 113 1.16 -13.06 -8.95
CA ALA A 113 1.78 -12.25 -10.00
C ALA A 113 1.86 -10.76 -9.60
N PHE A 114 0.84 -10.26 -8.91
CA PHE A 114 0.83 -8.90 -8.37
C PHE A 114 1.90 -8.69 -7.31
N ILE A 115 2.02 -9.60 -6.34
CA ILE A 115 3.04 -9.53 -5.27
C ILE A 115 4.46 -9.60 -5.87
N GLU A 116 4.69 -10.51 -6.81
CA GLU A 116 5.98 -10.63 -7.51
C GLU A 116 6.35 -9.33 -8.24
N ARG A 117 5.37 -8.68 -8.89
CA ARG A 117 5.55 -7.36 -9.51
C ARG A 117 5.88 -6.29 -8.49
N VAL A 118 5.13 -6.22 -7.38
CA VAL A 118 5.35 -5.23 -6.31
C VAL A 118 6.76 -5.36 -5.74
N TYR A 119 7.22 -6.58 -5.43
CA TYR A 119 8.58 -6.81 -4.96
C TYR A 119 9.65 -6.57 -6.04
N GLY A 120 9.33 -6.83 -7.31
CA GLY A 120 10.19 -6.49 -8.44
C GLY A 120 10.39 -4.97 -8.56
N ASN A 121 9.29 -4.22 -8.57
CA ASN A 121 9.28 -2.75 -8.65
C ASN A 121 9.95 -2.09 -7.43
N ARG A 122 9.84 -2.69 -6.25
CA ARG A 122 10.54 -2.25 -5.03
C ARG A 122 12.07 -2.35 -5.17
N LYS A 123 12.60 -3.37 -5.86
CA LYS A 123 14.06 -3.59 -6.01
C LYS A 123 14.73 -2.65 -7.01
N VAL A 124 14.02 -2.18 -8.04
CA VAL A 124 14.61 -1.38 -9.14
C VAL A 124 15.11 0.00 -8.66
N VAL A 125 14.72 0.48 -7.47
CA VAL A 125 15.20 1.74 -6.87
C VAL A 125 16.37 1.54 -5.88
N ALA A 126 16.90 0.33 -5.73
CA ALA A 126 18.20 0.11 -5.10
C ALA A 126 19.35 0.48 -6.08
N THR A 127 19.29 1.67 -6.67
CA THR A 127 20.39 2.21 -7.48
C THR A 127 21.54 2.60 -6.56
N ARG A 128 22.49 1.67 -6.34
CA ARG A 128 23.93 1.81 -5.97
C ARG A 128 24.38 2.83 -4.90
N MET A 129 23.50 3.56 -4.24
CA MET A 129 23.80 4.53 -3.17
C MET A 129 22.90 4.41 -1.94
N ASN A 130 21.79 3.67 -2.03
CA ASN A 130 20.83 3.50 -0.94
C ASN A 130 20.55 2.01 -0.71
N GLU A 131 21.38 1.38 0.12
CA GLU A 131 21.12 0.09 0.75
C GLU A 131 19.98 0.26 1.79
N GLY A 132 18.77 0.52 1.29
CA GLY A 132 17.72 1.19 2.07
C GLY A 132 16.38 0.48 2.08
N SER A 133 16.32 -0.86 2.00
CA SER A 133 15.09 -1.59 2.31
C SER A 133 14.59 -1.32 3.75
N SER A 134 15.48 -0.87 4.63
CA SER A 134 15.21 -0.48 6.01
C SER A 134 14.59 0.91 6.19
N ARG A 135 14.37 1.70 5.11
CA ARG A 135 13.85 3.09 5.22
C ARG A 135 12.57 3.36 4.41
N SER A 136 12.07 2.37 3.68
CA SER A 136 10.83 2.43 2.91
C SER A 136 9.75 1.58 3.56
N HIS A 137 8.52 2.10 3.67
CA HIS A 137 7.35 1.32 4.08
C HIS A 137 6.56 0.88 2.86
N CYS A 138 6.08 -0.35 2.83
CA CYS A 138 5.25 -0.85 1.73
C CYS A 138 3.84 -1.14 2.24
N ALA A 139 2.82 -0.55 1.63
CA ALA A 139 1.42 -0.87 1.90
C ALA A 139 0.80 -1.59 0.71
N ILE A 140 0.26 -2.79 0.94
CA ILE A 140 -0.58 -3.50 -0.01
C ILE A 140 -2.03 -3.31 0.44
N MET A 141 -2.86 -2.78 -0.44
CA MET A 141 -4.26 -2.46 -0.17
C MET A 141 -5.17 -3.36 -0.99
N LEU A 142 -6.09 -4.04 -0.30
CA LEU A 142 -7.20 -4.79 -0.86
C LEU A 142 -8.46 -3.94 -0.77
N THR A 143 -9.06 -3.56 -1.90
CA THR A 143 -10.31 -2.82 -1.93
C THR A 143 -11.43 -3.71 -2.45
N LEU A 144 -12.39 -4.03 -1.58
CA LEU A 144 -13.60 -4.76 -1.93
C LEU A 144 -14.73 -3.76 -2.22
N LEU A 145 -15.23 -3.79 -3.45
CA LEU A 145 -16.40 -3.03 -3.87
C LEU A 145 -17.57 -3.99 -3.96
N THR A 146 -18.62 -3.77 -3.16
CA THR A 146 -19.80 -4.64 -3.10
C THR A 146 -21.05 -3.84 -3.44
N LEU A 147 -21.90 -4.42 -4.30
CA LEU A 147 -23.21 -3.91 -4.68
C LEU A 147 -24.26 -4.98 -4.38
N ASP A 148 -25.17 -4.69 -3.47
CA ASP A 148 -26.36 -5.50 -3.25
C ASP A 148 -27.47 -5.05 -4.21
N ALA A 149 -27.87 -5.93 -5.12
CA ALA A 149 -28.90 -5.62 -6.13
C ALA A 149 -30.29 -5.43 -5.51
N SER A 150 -30.58 -6.08 -4.38
CA SER A 150 -31.89 -6.03 -3.73
C SER A 150 -32.10 -4.69 -2.99
N SER A 151 -31.10 -4.28 -2.21
CA SER A 151 -31.16 -3.04 -1.43
C SER A 151 -30.60 -1.82 -2.18
N ARG A 152 -29.99 -2.02 -3.36
CA ARG A 152 -29.24 -1.02 -4.14
C ARG A 152 -28.16 -0.32 -3.31
N ARG A 153 -27.62 -1.01 -2.30
CA ARG A 153 -26.58 -0.48 -1.43
C ARG A 153 -25.21 -0.81 -1.99
N PHE A 154 -24.43 0.25 -2.19
CA PHE A 154 -23.02 0.15 -2.51
C PHE A 154 -22.20 0.24 -1.22
N ARG A 155 -21.22 -0.64 -1.08
CA ARG A 155 -20.29 -0.66 0.05
C ARG A 155 -18.87 -0.83 -0.47
N GLN A 156 -17.99 0.08 -0.09
CA GLN A 156 -16.56 -0.04 -0.30
C GLN A 156 -15.90 -0.37 1.03
N THR A 157 -15.08 -1.42 1.05
CA THR A 157 -14.28 -1.81 2.20
C THR A 157 -12.83 -1.93 1.77
N GLN A 158 -11.93 -1.30 2.51
CA GLN A 158 -10.51 -1.37 2.23
C GLN A 158 -9.81 -2.07 3.40
N PHE A 159 -8.94 -3.02 3.07
CA PHE A 159 -8.08 -3.71 4.00
C PHE A 159 -6.63 -3.50 3.57
N SER A 160 -5.84 -2.88 4.43
CA SER A 160 -4.46 -2.50 4.13
C SER A 160 -3.52 -3.31 4.99
N ILE A 161 -2.57 -4.00 4.36
CA ILE A 161 -1.43 -4.62 5.02
C ILE A 161 -0.24 -3.71 4.83
N VAL A 162 0.37 -3.28 5.92
CA VAL A 162 1.55 -2.42 5.90
C VAL A 162 2.76 -3.21 6.41
N ASP A 163 3.75 -3.36 5.55
CA ASP A 163 5.10 -3.82 5.89
C ASP A 163 5.86 -2.63 6.49
N MET A 164 5.96 -2.62 7.82
CA MET A 164 6.67 -1.57 8.54
C MET A 164 8.19 -1.80 8.44
N ALA A 165 8.94 -0.74 8.12
CA ALA A 165 10.39 -0.77 8.12
C ALA A 165 10.94 -1.26 9.48
N GLY A 166 12.08 -1.94 9.45
CA GLY A 166 12.72 -2.50 10.65
C GLY A 166 12.96 -1.43 11.71
N GLY A 167 12.55 -1.71 12.95
CA GLY A 167 12.70 -0.80 14.09
C GLY A 167 14.12 -0.74 14.68
N ASP A 168 15.12 -1.19 13.93
CA ASP A 168 16.50 -1.28 14.43
C ASP A 168 17.04 0.12 14.73
N ARG A 169 17.45 0.32 15.98
CA ARG A 169 18.14 1.54 16.39
C ARG A 169 19.49 1.59 15.67
N PRO A 170 19.80 2.65 14.90
CA PRO A 170 21.17 2.82 14.42
C PRO A 170 22.09 2.88 15.65
N ALA A 171 23.14 2.06 15.65
CA ALA A 171 24.11 2.03 16.74
C ALA A 171 24.63 3.46 16.98
N LYS A 172 24.60 3.91 18.25
CA LYS A 172 25.30 5.14 18.64
C LYS A 172 26.80 4.89 18.43
N ALA A 173 27.35 5.51 17.38
CA ALA A 173 28.79 5.72 17.26
C ALA A 173 29.25 6.79 18.25
#